data_AF-A0A661Y8M1-F1
#
_entry.id   AF-A0A661Y8M1-F1
#
_cell.length_a   1.000
_cell.length_b   1.000
_cell.length_c   1.000
_cell.angle_alpha   90.00
_cell.angle_beta   90.00
_cell.angle_gamma   90.00
#
_symmetry.space_group_name_H-M   'P 1'
#
loop_
_entity.id
_entity.type
_entity.pdbx_description
1 polymer ?
#
loop_
_entity_poly.entity_id
_entity_poly.type
_entity_poly.pdbx_seq_one_letter_code
_entity_poly.pdbx_strand_id
1 'polypeptide(L)'
;LAYSIILYNSDSEFVLTETPVVIRFKDYIPGWIPLPHVLLIFVSLLFSTMAAVEALRRGNKVRIYALLAAVSMLIGGLIMGPFMQKYAFGEWWTGWPWGSDLTDTKTMAAFFVWVIAYIVLRVNPKNRFWPVFAAIVTLGVFVIPHSLLGSEFDYSAGEVVTGR
;
A
#
# COMPACT_ATOMS: atom_id res chain seq x y z
N LEU A 1 12.20 20.23 2.13
CA LEU A 1 13.45 21.00 2.39
C LEU A 1 14.61 20.17 1.86
N ALA A 2 15.40 20.68 0.92
CA ALA A 2 16.51 19.93 0.30
C ALA A 2 17.84 20.50 0.79
N TYR A 3 18.80 19.64 1.12
CA TYR A 3 20.13 20.06 1.57
C TYR A 3 21.25 19.27 0.90
N SER A 4 22.35 19.96 0.61
CA SER A 4 23.59 19.39 0.07
C SER A 4 24.67 19.44 1.15
N ILE A 5 25.38 18.33 1.36
CA ILE A 5 26.50 18.27 2.30
C ILE A 5 27.78 18.47 1.50
N ILE A 6 28.50 19.54 1.82
CA ILE A 6 29.77 19.91 1.19
C ILE A 6 30.83 19.93 2.28
N LEU A 7 31.91 19.16 2.09
CA LEU A 7 33.06 19.12 2.98
C LEU A 7 34.16 20.02 2.41
N TYR A 8 34.64 20.97 3.22
CA TYR A 8 35.76 21.83 2.87
C TYR A 8 37.04 21.36 3.57
N ASN A 9 38.12 21.17 2.81
CA ASN A 9 39.45 20.96 3.36
C ASN A 9 40.48 21.81 2.61
N SER A 10 40.97 22.86 3.29
CA SER A 10 42.00 23.81 2.83
C SER A 10 41.75 24.36 1.42
N ASP A 11 42.16 23.65 0.36
CA ASP A 11 42.04 24.05 -1.05
C ASP A 11 41.08 23.15 -1.87
N SER A 12 40.34 22.25 -1.21
CA SER A 12 39.50 21.24 -1.88
C SER A 12 38.09 21.19 -1.31
N GLU A 13 37.13 21.16 -2.22
CA GLU A 13 35.70 20.99 -1.97
C GLU A 13 35.27 19.58 -2.36
N PHE A 14 34.68 18.85 -1.43
CA PHE A 14 34.11 17.53 -1.69
C PHE A 14 32.60 17.57 -1.49
N VAL A 15 31.85 17.46 -2.58
CA VAL A 15 30.41 17.30 -2.54
C VAL A 15 30.11 15.85 -2.11
N LEU A 16 29.57 15.67 -0.90
CA LEU A 16 29.28 14.34 -0.34
C LEU A 16 27.91 13.81 -0.77
N THR A 17 27.13 14.62 -1.47
CA THR A 17 25.77 14.28 -1.93
C THR A 17 25.64 14.68 -3.40
N GLU A 18 25.74 13.71 -4.31
CA GLU A 18 25.52 13.95 -5.75
C GLU A 18 24.08 14.39 -6.04
N THR A 19 23.13 13.92 -5.24
CA THR A 19 21.74 14.37 -5.24
C THR A 19 21.38 15.03 -3.91
N PRO A 20 20.56 16.10 -3.91
CA PRO A 20 20.12 16.74 -2.67
C PRO A 20 19.36 15.75 -1.79
N VAL A 21 19.67 15.68 -0.50
CA VAL A 21 18.85 14.91 0.44
C VAL A 21 17.57 15.70 0.72
N VAL A 22 16.43 15.08 0.41
CA VAL A 22 15.11 15.68 0.63
C VAL A 22 14.52 15.17 1.94
N ILE A 23 14.25 16.08 2.87
CA ILE A 23 13.49 15.75 4.08
C ILE A 23 12.01 15.88 3.75
N ARG A 24 11.29 14.75 3.87
CA ARG A 24 9.83 14.67 3.75
C ARG A 24 9.20 14.94 5.10
N PHE A 25 8.34 15.95 5.16
CA PHE A 25 7.54 16.26 6.32
C PHE A 25 6.12 15.73 6.10
N LYS A 26 5.49 15.24 7.16
CA LYS A 26 4.09 14.83 7.17
C LYS A 26 3.42 15.40 8.42
N ASP A 27 2.14 15.71 8.29
CA ASP A 27 1.36 16.16 9.43
C ASP A 27 1.09 15.02 10.43
N TYR A 28 0.68 15.40 11.64
CA TYR A 28 0.37 14.47 12.71
C TYR A 28 -0.87 13.64 12.37
N ILE A 29 -0.71 12.33 12.32
CA ILE A 29 -1.82 11.39 12.17
C ILE A 29 -2.27 10.93 13.57
N PRO A 30 -3.53 11.20 13.98
CA PRO A 30 -4.05 10.72 15.26
C PRO A 30 -3.91 9.21 15.41
N GLY A 31 -3.36 8.73 16.53
CA GLY A 31 -3.02 7.31 16.75
C GLY A 31 -4.18 6.31 16.62
N TRP A 32 -5.43 6.77 16.74
CA TRP A 32 -6.63 5.95 16.55
C TRP A 32 -6.92 5.62 15.07
N ILE A 33 -6.18 6.19 14.12
CA ILE A 33 -6.26 5.87 12.68
C ILE A 33 -5.23 4.79 12.26
N PRO A 34 -3.90 4.98 12.48
CA PRO A 34 -2.91 4.03 12.01
C PRO A 34 -3.01 2.68 12.74
N LEU A 35 -3.42 2.66 14.01
CA LEU A 35 -3.57 1.41 14.76
C LEU A 35 -4.61 0.46 14.11
N PRO A 36 -5.88 0.84 13.91
CA PRO A 36 -6.84 -0.02 13.23
C PRO A 36 -6.48 -0.26 11.76
N HIS A 37 -5.82 0.68 11.08
CA HIS A 37 -5.41 0.52 9.68
C HIS A 37 -4.43 -0.64 9.54
N VAL A 38 -3.31 -0.58 10.29
CA VAL A 38 -2.26 -1.60 10.26
C VAL A 38 -2.82 -2.95 10.69
N LEU A 39 -3.67 -2.98 11.72
CA LEU A 39 -4.34 -4.22 12.15
C LEU A 39 -5.14 -4.85 11.00
N LEU A 40 -5.97 -4.07 10.30
CA LEU A 40 -6.78 -4.57 9.20
C LEU A 40 -5.94 -5.03 8.00
N ILE A 41 -4.82 -4.37 7.73
CA ILE A 41 -3.85 -4.80 6.72
C ILE A 41 -3.27 -6.19 7.06
N PHE A 42 -2.84 -6.40 8.30
CA PHE A 42 -2.36 -7.71 8.75
C PHE A 42 -3.46 -8.78 8.73
N VAL A 43 -4.69 -8.43 9.12
CA VAL A 43 -5.85 -9.33 9.03
C VAL A 43 -6.14 -9.71 7.58
N SER A 44 -6.01 -8.78 6.65
CA SER A 44 -6.15 -9.06 5.21
C SER A 44 -5.07 -10.02 4.72
N LEU A 45 -3.81 -9.79 5.08
CA LEU A 45 -2.71 -10.68 4.74
C LEU A 45 -2.88 -12.10 5.32
N LEU A 46 -3.37 -12.19 6.56
CA LEU A 46 -3.68 -13.46 7.22
C LEU A 46 -4.75 -14.22 6.44
N PHE A 47 -5.91 -13.61 6.18
CA PHE A 47 -7.00 -14.28 5.48
C PHE A 47 -6.67 -14.58 4.02
N SER A 48 -5.87 -13.74 3.37
CA SER A 48 -5.31 -13.98 2.04
C SER A 48 -4.49 -15.27 2.01
N THR A 49 -3.58 -15.44 2.98
CA THR A 49 -2.76 -16.64 3.13
C THR A 49 -3.63 -17.87 3.47
N MET A 50 -4.59 -17.73 4.38
CA MET A 50 -5.52 -18.81 4.73
C MET A 50 -6.35 -19.26 3.54
N ALA A 51 -6.85 -18.33 2.71
CA ALA A 51 -7.60 -18.65 1.50
C ALA A 51 -6.76 -19.43 0.49
N ALA A 52 -5.49 -19.06 0.28
CA ALA A 52 -4.58 -19.80 -0.59
C ALA A 52 -4.29 -21.21 -0.06
N VAL A 53 -3.96 -21.36 1.23
CA VAL A 53 -3.71 -22.67 1.85
C VAL A 53 -4.95 -23.56 1.78
N GLU A 54 -6.13 -23.02 2.09
CA GLU A 54 -7.40 -23.74 2.03
C GLU A 54 -7.73 -24.16 0.59
N ALA A 55 -7.45 -23.31 -0.41
CA ALA A 55 -7.65 -23.63 -1.82
C ALA A 55 -6.76 -24.79 -2.27
N LEU A 56 -5.49 -24.80 -1.85
CA LEU A 56 -4.55 -25.90 -2.13
C LEU A 56 -4.98 -27.21 -1.46
N ARG A 57 -5.50 -27.13 -0.24
CA ARG A 57 -6.02 -28.29 0.53
C ARG A 57 -7.39 -28.77 0.07
N ARG A 58 -8.03 -28.10 -0.89
CA ARG A 58 -9.41 -28.40 -1.35
C ARG A 58 -10.43 -28.28 -0.23
N GLY A 59 -10.19 -27.40 0.72
CA GLY A 59 -11.09 -27.20 1.84
C GLY A 59 -12.35 -26.43 1.47
N ASN A 60 -13.35 -26.47 2.34
CA ASN A 60 -14.68 -25.90 2.07
C ASN A 60 -14.79 -24.42 2.47
N LYS A 61 -13.78 -23.86 3.16
CA LYS A 61 -13.83 -22.51 3.73
C LYS A 61 -13.19 -21.43 2.84
N VAL A 62 -12.66 -21.78 1.67
CA VAL A 62 -11.94 -20.85 0.77
C VAL A 62 -12.74 -19.58 0.49
N ARG A 63 -14.06 -19.73 0.27
CA ARG A 63 -14.99 -18.62 0.02
C ARG A 63 -15.05 -17.62 1.17
N ILE A 64 -15.10 -18.11 2.40
CA ILE A 64 -15.20 -17.28 3.60
C ILE A 64 -13.88 -16.53 3.79
N TYR A 65 -12.74 -17.22 3.66
CA TYR A 65 -11.44 -16.58 3.77
C TYR A 65 -11.20 -15.54 2.66
N ALA A 66 -11.61 -15.82 1.43
CA ALA A 66 -11.54 -14.86 0.32
C ALA A 66 -12.39 -13.60 0.59
N LEU A 67 -13.60 -13.78 1.12
CA LEU A 67 -14.46 -12.65 1.51
C LEU A 67 -13.82 -11.82 2.63
N LEU A 68 -13.32 -12.47 3.68
CA LEU A 68 -12.68 -11.80 4.81
C LEU A 68 -11.43 -11.04 4.37
N ALA A 69 -10.61 -11.61 3.47
CA ALA A 69 -9.45 -10.95 2.88
C ALA A 69 -9.86 -9.70 2.09
N ALA A 70 -10.89 -9.81 1.25
CA ALA A 70 -11.40 -8.68 0.45
C ALA A 70 -11.97 -7.56 1.33
N VAL A 71 -12.80 -7.89 2.32
CA VAL A 71 -13.45 -6.91 3.21
C VAL A 71 -12.43 -6.21 4.10
N SER A 72 -11.50 -6.96 4.71
CA SER A 72 -10.45 -6.36 5.52
C SER A 72 -9.51 -5.48 4.69
N MET A 73 -9.22 -5.83 3.43
CA MET A 73 -8.43 -4.97 2.53
C MET A 73 -9.19 -3.73 2.08
N LEU A 74 -10.50 -3.84 1.85
CA LEU A 74 -11.34 -2.68 1.53
C LEU A 74 -11.29 -1.66 2.67
N ILE A 75 -11.54 -2.12 3.90
CA ILE A 75 -11.60 -1.24 5.06
C ILE A 75 -10.20 -0.74 5.42
N GLY A 76 -9.23 -1.64 5.57
CA GLY A 76 -7.86 -1.29 5.93
C GLY A 76 -7.15 -0.51 4.83
N GLY A 77 -7.12 -1.01 3.60
CA GLY A 77 -6.41 -0.37 2.50
C GLY A 77 -7.15 0.83 1.91
N LEU A 78 -8.35 0.60 1.36
CA LEU A 78 -9.03 1.59 0.50
C LEU A 78 -9.93 2.58 1.23
N ILE A 79 -10.28 2.35 2.50
CA ILE A 79 -11.03 3.31 3.30
C ILE A 79 -10.05 4.03 4.24
N MET A 80 -9.32 3.28 5.07
CA MET A 80 -8.41 3.87 6.04
C MET A 80 -7.13 4.45 5.43
N GLY A 81 -6.67 3.96 4.28
CA GLY A 81 -5.57 4.57 3.52
C GLY A 81 -5.85 6.04 3.17
N PRO A 82 -6.97 6.36 2.49
CA PRO A 82 -7.45 7.73 2.28
C PRO A 82 -7.50 8.60 3.53
N PHE A 83 -7.97 8.05 4.66
CA PHE A 83 -7.95 8.80 5.91
C PHE A 83 -6.52 9.13 6.32
N MET A 84 -5.60 8.16 6.28
CA MET A 84 -4.19 8.43 6.59
C MET A 84 -3.57 9.48 5.67
N GLN A 85 -3.83 9.42 4.35
CA GLN A 85 -3.39 10.42 3.38
C GLN A 85 -3.97 11.80 3.71
N LYS A 86 -5.26 11.87 4.06
CA LYS A 86 -5.93 13.14 4.38
C LYS A 86 -5.33 13.83 5.60
N TYR A 87 -4.99 13.06 6.63
CA TYR A 87 -4.35 13.60 7.84
C TYR A 87 -2.85 13.89 7.64
N ALA A 88 -2.18 13.20 6.73
CA ALA A 88 -0.74 13.37 6.51
C ALA A 88 -0.40 14.50 5.52
N PHE A 89 -1.23 14.68 4.49
CA PHE A 89 -0.94 15.54 3.33
C PHE A 89 -2.13 16.38 2.84
N GLY A 90 -3.30 16.28 3.49
CA GLY A 90 -4.48 17.06 3.11
C GLY A 90 -5.28 16.51 1.93
N GLU A 91 -4.83 15.43 1.28
CA GLU A 91 -5.49 14.80 0.13
C GLU A 91 -6.19 13.48 0.47
N TRP A 92 -7.34 13.21 -0.13
CA TRP A 92 -8.10 11.98 0.14
C TRP A 92 -7.60 10.77 -0.65
N TRP A 93 -7.00 10.98 -1.82
CA TRP A 93 -6.55 9.88 -2.68
C TRP A 93 -5.44 10.36 -3.59
N THR A 94 -4.29 9.71 -3.51
CA THR A 94 -3.11 10.06 -4.30
C THR A 94 -2.78 9.00 -5.35
N GLY A 95 -3.52 7.88 -5.39
CA GLY A 95 -3.35 6.80 -6.37
C GLY A 95 -4.10 6.99 -7.69
N TRP A 96 -3.93 6.03 -8.60
CA TRP A 96 -4.69 5.99 -9.86
C TRP A 96 -6.21 5.93 -9.60
N PRO A 97 -7.07 6.58 -10.40
CA PRO A 97 -6.80 7.30 -11.65
C PRO A 97 -6.42 8.78 -11.49
N TRP A 98 -6.54 9.35 -10.29
CA TRP A 98 -6.38 10.79 -10.09
C TRP A 98 -4.98 11.23 -9.65
N GLY A 99 -4.15 10.30 -9.19
CA GLY A 99 -2.74 10.54 -8.87
C GLY A 99 -1.83 9.38 -9.26
N SER A 100 -0.57 9.50 -8.86
CA SER A 100 0.51 8.59 -9.23
C SER A 100 1.11 7.81 -8.04
N ASP A 101 0.49 7.87 -6.86
CA ASP A 101 0.92 7.09 -5.69
C ASP A 101 0.80 5.60 -5.97
N LEU A 102 1.94 4.94 -5.90
CA LEU A 102 2.09 3.54 -6.20
C LEU A 102 1.48 2.65 -5.09
N THR A 103 1.46 3.14 -3.85
CA THR A 103 0.97 2.38 -2.69
C THR A 103 -0.54 2.20 -2.76
N ASP A 104 -1.26 3.29 -3.00
CA ASP A 104 -2.71 3.30 -3.16
C ASP A 104 -3.13 2.47 -4.39
N THR A 105 -2.43 2.65 -5.51
CA THR A 105 -2.72 1.95 -6.76
C THR A 105 -2.55 0.44 -6.65
N LYS A 106 -1.45 -0.03 -6.03
CA LYS A 106 -1.19 -1.46 -5.84
C LYS A 106 -2.20 -2.10 -4.89
N THR A 107 -2.54 -1.41 -3.80
CA THR A 107 -3.54 -1.88 -2.83
C THR A 107 -4.91 -2.04 -3.49
N MET A 108 -5.30 -1.07 -4.32
CA MET A 108 -6.51 -1.13 -5.11
C MET A 108 -6.51 -2.30 -6.12
N ALA A 109 -5.41 -2.50 -6.83
CA ALA A 109 -5.27 -3.63 -7.75
C ALA A 109 -5.41 -4.98 -7.02
N ALA A 110 -4.76 -5.15 -5.87
CA ALA A 110 -4.89 -6.36 -5.05
C ALA A 110 -6.35 -6.59 -4.59
N PHE A 111 -7.06 -5.52 -4.22
CA PHE A 111 -8.47 -5.60 -3.84
C PHE A 111 -9.34 -6.11 -5.00
N PHE A 112 -9.18 -5.55 -6.20
CA PHE A 112 -9.93 -6.02 -7.36
C PHE A 112 -9.65 -7.49 -7.70
N VAL A 113 -8.40 -7.95 -7.57
CA VAL A 113 -8.06 -9.36 -7.77
C VAL A 113 -8.79 -10.26 -6.75
N TRP A 114 -8.90 -9.82 -5.48
CA TRP A 114 -9.68 -10.55 -4.47
C TRP A 114 -11.19 -10.56 -4.75
N VAL A 115 -11.75 -9.45 -5.24
CA VAL A 115 -13.15 -9.39 -5.66
C VAL A 115 -13.41 -10.39 -6.78
N ILE A 116 -12.55 -10.45 -7.79
CA ILE A 116 -12.65 -11.43 -8.88
C ILE A 116 -12.53 -12.84 -8.33
N ALA A 117 -11.56 -13.11 -7.44
CA ALA A 117 -11.40 -14.42 -6.83
C ALA A 117 -12.64 -14.86 -6.05
N TYR A 118 -13.26 -13.95 -5.28
CA TYR A 118 -14.51 -14.22 -4.57
C TYR A 118 -15.67 -14.53 -5.52
N ILE A 119 -15.85 -13.73 -6.59
CA ILE A 119 -16.91 -13.96 -7.60
C ILE A 119 -16.72 -15.32 -8.28
N VAL A 120 -15.50 -15.64 -8.71
CA VAL A 120 -15.19 -16.94 -9.32
C VAL A 120 -15.46 -18.08 -8.34
N LEU A 121 -15.09 -17.93 -7.07
CA LEU A 121 -15.38 -18.93 -6.05
C LEU A 121 -16.89 -19.09 -5.83
N ARG A 122 -17.71 -18.04 -5.96
CA ARG A 122 -19.19 -18.13 -5.84
C ARG A 122 -19.79 -19.01 -6.95
N VAL A 123 -19.27 -18.92 -8.17
CA VAL A 123 -19.71 -19.73 -9.32
C VAL A 123 -19.08 -21.13 -9.29
N ASN A 124 -17.77 -21.22 -9.05
CA ASN A 124 -17.00 -22.45 -9.01
C ASN A 124 -16.22 -22.58 -7.68
N PRO A 125 -16.82 -23.19 -6.64
CA PRO A 125 -16.18 -23.33 -5.33
C PRO A 125 -14.89 -24.16 -5.35
N LYS A 126 -14.67 -24.99 -6.38
CA LYS A 126 -13.50 -25.85 -6.51
C LYS A 126 -12.32 -25.13 -7.17
N ASN A 127 -12.48 -23.87 -7.59
CA ASN A 127 -11.40 -23.10 -8.22
C ASN A 127 -10.27 -22.83 -7.22
N ARG A 128 -9.04 -23.13 -7.62
CA ARG A 128 -7.83 -22.92 -6.81
C ARG A 128 -6.91 -21.84 -7.36
N PHE A 129 -7.03 -21.58 -8.65
CA PHE A 129 -6.15 -20.65 -9.35
C PHE A 129 -6.32 -19.24 -8.80
N TRP A 130 -7.56 -18.74 -8.75
CA TRP A 130 -7.82 -17.35 -8.37
C TRP A 130 -7.45 -17.01 -6.92
N PRO A 131 -7.78 -17.83 -5.90
CA PRO A 131 -7.40 -17.50 -4.52
C PRO A 131 -5.87 -17.55 -4.30
N VAL A 132 -5.18 -18.49 -4.95
CA VAL A 132 -3.72 -18.59 -4.88
C VAL A 132 -3.07 -17.41 -5.61
N PHE A 133 -3.55 -17.09 -6.82
CA PHE A 133 -3.08 -15.93 -7.57
C PHE A 133 -3.30 -14.62 -6.80
N ALA A 134 -4.48 -14.42 -6.22
CA ALA A 134 -4.79 -13.27 -5.39
C ALA A 134 -3.85 -13.14 -4.18
N ALA A 135 -3.54 -14.25 -3.51
CA ALA A 135 -2.59 -14.25 -2.40
C ALA A 135 -1.15 -13.91 -2.83
N ILE A 136 -0.71 -14.40 -3.99
CA ILE A 136 0.60 -14.05 -4.56
C ILE A 136 0.65 -12.55 -4.89
N VAL A 137 -0.40 -12.00 -5.52
CA VAL A 137 -0.50 -10.56 -5.80
C VAL A 137 -0.44 -9.76 -4.50
N THR A 138 -1.21 -10.17 -3.49
CA THR A 138 -1.24 -9.52 -2.17
C THR A 138 0.15 -9.52 -1.53
N LEU A 139 0.84 -10.66 -1.53
CA LEU A 139 2.20 -10.76 -1.03
C LEU A 139 3.16 -9.85 -1.81
N GLY A 140 3.04 -9.82 -3.14
CA GLY A 140 3.82 -8.92 -4.00
C GLY A 140 3.62 -7.44 -3.65
N VAL A 141 2.39 -7.02 -3.33
CA VAL A 141 2.11 -5.66 -2.88
C VAL A 141 2.83 -5.33 -1.57
N PHE A 142 2.79 -6.24 -0.59
CA PHE A 142 3.40 -6.01 0.72
C PHE A 142 4.92 -6.20 0.77
N VAL A 143 5.50 -6.95 -0.16
CA VAL A 143 6.97 -7.12 -0.26
C VAL A 143 7.63 -5.89 -0.88
N ILE A 144 6.95 -5.17 -1.77
CA ILE A 144 7.51 -3.97 -2.38
C ILE A 144 7.57 -2.85 -1.31
N PRO A 145 8.76 -2.30 -1.00
CA PRO A 145 8.90 -1.29 0.04
C PRO A 145 7.99 -0.09 -0.16
N HIS A 146 7.23 0.28 0.87
CA HIS A 146 6.39 1.49 0.90
C HIS A 146 7.16 2.81 0.74
N SER A 147 8.50 2.78 0.79
CA SER A 147 9.37 3.95 0.58
C SER A 147 9.65 4.25 -0.90
N LEU A 148 9.36 3.32 -1.81
CA LEU A 148 9.53 3.53 -3.25
C LEU A 148 8.26 4.17 -3.82
N LEU A 149 8.32 5.46 -4.17
CA LEU A 149 7.27 6.19 -4.88
C LEU A 149 5.96 6.41 -4.09
N GLY A 150 6.07 6.71 -2.79
CA GLY A 150 4.93 7.17 -1.98
C GLY A 150 4.58 8.64 -2.22
N SER A 151 3.44 9.09 -1.71
CA SER A 151 3.03 10.50 -1.71
C SER A 151 4.01 11.39 -0.93
N GLU A 152 4.26 12.58 -1.47
CA GLU A 152 5.06 13.65 -0.87
C GLU A 152 4.37 15.00 -1.15
N PHE A 153 4.32 15.89 -0.16
CA PHE A 153 3.82 17.25 -0.36
C PHE A 153 4.93 18.15 -0.89
N ASP A 154 4.74 18.73 -2.09
CA ASP A 154 5.66 19.72 -2.65
C ASP A 154 5.30 21.12 -2.13
N TYR A 155 6.10 21.61 -1.19
CA TYR A 155 5.96 22.95 -0.61
C TYR A 155 6.15 24.09 -1.62
N SER A 156 6.78 23.82 -2.77
CA SER A 156 7.03 24.82 -3.82
C SER A 156 5.81 24.98 -4.74
N ALA A 157 5.13 23.87 -5.03
CA ALA A 157 3.94 23.84 -5.89
C ALA A 157 2.62 23.94 -5.11
N GLY A 158 2.63 23.61 -3.81
CA GLY A 158 1.42 23.55 -2.99
C GLY A 158 0.55 22.32 -3.29
N GLU A 159 1.12 21.27 -3.89
CA GLU A 159 0.41 20.08 -4.36
C GLU A 159 1.08 18.80 -3.84
N VAL A 160 0.29 17.72 -3.74
CA VAL A 160 0.81 16.39 -3.40
C VAL A 160 1.29 15.70 -4.68
N VAL A 161 2.57 15.36 -4.72
CA VAL A 161 3.25 14.69 -5.83
C VAL A 161 3.75 13.32 -5.40
N THR A 162 4.17 12.50 -6.36
CA THR A 162 4.85 11.23 -6.05
C THR A 162 6.33 11.49 -5.78
N GLY A 163 6.79 11.13 -4.59
CA GLY A 163 8.18 11.28 -4.17
C GLY A 163 9.12 10.43 -5.02
N ARG A 164 10.09 11.06 -5.67
CA ARG A 164 11.18 10.39 -6.41
C ARG A 164 12.27 9.89 -5.49
#